data_AF-A0A225UKA0-F1
#
_entry.id   AF-A0A225UKA0-F1
#
_cell.length_a   1.000
_cell.length_b   1.000
_cell.length_c   1.000
_cell.angle_alpha   90.00
_cell.angle_beta   90.00
_cell.angle_gamma   90.00
#
_symmetry.space_group_name_H-M   'P 1'
#
loop_
_entity.id
_entity.type
_entity.pdbx_description
1 polymer ?
#
loop_
_entity_poly.entity_id
_entity_poly.type
_entity_poly.pdbx_seq_one_letter_code
_entity_poly.pdbx_strand_id
1 'polypeptide(L)'
;MSWDQDTMIFGMTFDDIEVLRAVHEHRLWAFNAHNIDGVKGDKKTTVVKRQVVANFPVTDGVEDIDVWHARLGHTGPEYIRLMVDRSMAKGIMLKKRGKMDCADCHFGKQRRKTYKNSLERNIAKVNDMIFANLLIPGLHNGTQYSCDG
;
A
#
# COMPACT_ATOMS: atom_id res chain seq x y z
N MET A 1 10.48 30.54 -3.76
CA MET A 1 10.09 29.43 -4.66
C MET A 1 10.02 29.98 -6.08
N SER A 2 10.62 29.31 -7.04
CA SER A 2 10.65 29.68 -8.45
C SER A 2 10.17 28.51 -9.31
N TRP A 3 9.39 28.81 -10.33
CA TRP A 3 8.93 27.86 -11.34
C TRP A 3 9.18 28.46 -12.71
N ASP A 4 9.87 27.71 -13.57
CA ASP A 4 10.03 28.05 -14.97
C ASP A 4 9.34 26.96 -15.81
N GLN A 5 8.28 27.37 -16.51
CA GLN A 5 7.45 26.49 -17.30
C GLN A 5 8.13 26.04 -18.60
N ASP A 6 8.99 26.86 -19.18
CA ASP A 6 9.63 26.55 -20.47
C ASP A 6 10.77 25.54 -20.29
N THR A 7 11.49 25.63 -19.17
CA THR A 7 12.56 24.68 -18.82
C THR A 7 12.10 23.54 -17.92
N MET A 8 10.85 23.58 -17.44
CA MET A 8 10.28 22.67 -16.44
C MET A 8 11.18 22.50 -15.21
N ILE A 9 11.74 23.61 -14.75
CA ILE A 9 12.59 23.66 -13.56
C ILE A 9 11.79 24.21 -12.41
N PHE A 10 11.79 23.47 -11.31
CA PHE A 10 11.24 23.91 -10.03
C PHE A 10 12.38 24.15 -9.04
N GLY A 11 12.45 25.36 -8.48
CA GLY A 11 13.44 25.76 -7.48
C GLY A 11 12.78 26.17 -6.17
N MET A 12 13.34 25.72 -5.05
CA MET A 12 12.99 26.23 -3.72
C MET A 12 14.23 26.84 -3.09
N THR A 13 14.07 28.06 -2.60
CA THR A 13 15.10 28.82 -1.89
C THR A 13 14.68 29.02 -0.43
N PHE A 14 15.65 29.02 0.46
CA PHE A 14 15.53 29.39 1.87
C PHE A 14 16.68 30.35 2.19
N ASP A 15 16.39 31.53 2.72
CA ASP A 15 17.37 32.62 2.95
C ASP A 15 18.26 32.92 1.73
N ASP A 16 17.65 33.09 0.55
CA ASP A 16 18.31 33.31 -0.75
C ASP A 16 19.26 32.19 -1.22
N ILE A 17 19.31 31.06 -0.51
CA ILE A 17 20.07 29.87 -0.88
C ILE A 17 19.12 28.86 -1.52
N GLU A 18 19.46 28.38 -2.72
CA GLU A 18 18.70 27.30 -3.38
C GLU A 18 18.92 25.99 -2.62
N VAL A 19 17.84 25.46 -2.03
CA VAL A 19 17.87 24.23 -1.22
C VAL A 19 17.43 23.00 -2.01
N LEU A 20 16.57 23.19 -3.00
CA LEU A 20 15.98 22.11 -3.78
C LEU A 20 15.77 22.57 -5.22
N ARG A 21 16.22 21.74 -6.17
CA ARG A 21 16.00 21.90 -7.60
C ARG A 21 15.43 20.61 -8.17
N ALA A 22 14.25 20.67 -8.77
CA ALA A 22 13.68 19.59 -9.55
C ALA A 22 13.83 19.91 -11.04
N VAL A 23 14.39 18.96 -11.79
CA VAL A 23 14.54 19.05 -13.25
C VAL A 23 13.84 17.84 -13.87
N HIS A 24 13.14 18.05 -14.98
CA HIS A 24 12.48 16.98 -15.69
C HIS A 24 13.30 16.54 -16.91
N GLU A 25 14.03 15.44 -16.74
CA GLU A 25 14.89 14.85 -17.78
C GLU A 25 14.40 13.44 -18.12
N HIS A 26 14.40 13.07 -19.40
CA HIS A 26 14.06 11.71 -19.85
C HIS A 26 12.73 11.14 -19.30
N ARG A 27 11.70 12.00 -19.14
CA ARG A 27 10.37 11.66 -18.56
C ARG A 27 10.38 11.31 -17.07
N LEU A 28 11.43 11.68 -16.35
CA LEU A 28 11.56 11.47 -14.92
C LEU A 28 11.89 12.80 -14.24
N TRP A 29 11.37 12.97 -13.02
CA TRP A 29 11.76 14.09 -12.16
C TRP A 29 13.03 13.71 -11.39
N ALA A 30 14.10 14.46 -11.62
CA ALA A 30 15.34 14.40 -10.88
C ALA A 30 15.38 15.51 -9.83
N PHE A 31 15.59 15.14 -8.56
CA PHE A 31 15.64 16.08 -7.44
C PHE A 31 17.08 16.22 -6.95
N ASN A 32 17.59 17.45 -6.98
CA ASN A 32 18.89 17.82 -6.43
C ASN A 32 18.66 18.69 -5.19
N ALA A 33 19.10 18.22 -4.04
CA ALA A 33 19.05 18.96 -2.79
C ALA A 33 20.44 19.49 -2.43
N HIS A 34 20.53 20.77 -2.09
CA HIS A 34 21.75 21.38 -1.55
C HIS A 34 21.57 21.57 -0.05
N ASN A 35 22.46 20.99 0.74
CA ASN A 35 22.43 21.15 2.19
C ASN A 35 22.84 22.57 2.56
N ILE A 36 22.03 23.26 3.38
CA ILE A 36 22.47 24.48 4.06
C ILE A 36 23.32 24.01 5.24
N ASP A 37 24.59 23.72 4.98
CA ASP A 37 25.55 23.52 6.06
C ASP A 37 25.53 24.76 6.96
N GLY A 38 25.41 24.51 8.26
CA GLY A 38 25.03 25.50 9.26
C GLY A 38 25.75 26.84 9.14
N VAL A 39 24.97 27.90 9.32
CA VAL A 39 25.45 29.26 9.58
C VAL A 39 26.48 29.21 10.71
N LYS A 40 27.79 29.31 10.37
CA LYS A 40 28.82 30.16 11.00
C LYS A 40 30.23 29.88 10.48
N GLY A 41 30.86 30.94 9.96
CA GLY A 41 32.28 31.24 10.19
C GLY A 41 33.29 30.81 9.13
N ASP A 42 33.96 31.80 8.55
CA ASP A 42 35.14 31.70 7.69
C ASP A 42 36.09 30.55 8.02
N LYS A 43 36.48 29.77 7.00
CA LYS A 43 37.88 29.52 6.62
C LYS A 43 38.00 28.69 5.34
N LYS A 44 38.77 29.23 4.40
CA LYS A 44 39.25 28.60 3.17
C LYS A 44 39.75 27.17 3.42
N THR A 45 39.05 26.17 2.89
CA THR A 45 39.66 24.87 2.63
C THR A 45 38.99 24.23 1.41
N THR A 46 39.85 23.78 0.50
CA THR A 46 39.60 23.10 -0.77
C THR A 46 38.42 22.14 -0.73
N VAL A 47 37.41 22.41 -1.56
CA VAL A 47 36.20 21.59 -1.72
C VAL A 47 36.58 20.29 -2.44
N VAL A 48 36.98 19.28 -1.68
CA VAL A 48 36.77 17.89 -2.08
C VAL A 48 35.26 17.74 -2.18
N LYS A 49 34.72 17.52 -3.39
CA LYS A 49 33.33 17.10 -3.61
C LYS A 49 33.13 15.76 -2.89
N ARG A 50 32.95 15.80 -1.58
CA ARG A 50 32.33 14.72 -0.83
C ARG A 50 30.88 14.77 -1.29
N GLN A 51 30.55 13.90 -2.23
CA GLN A 51 29.18 13.54 -2.50
C GLN A 51 28.64 12.92 -1.21
N VAL A 52 28.13 13.78 -0.33
CA VAL A 52 27.38 13.34 0.84
C VAL A 52 26.06 12.84 0.27
N VAL A 53 26.05 11.55 -0.06
CA VAL A 53 24.80 10.81 -0.17
C VAL A 53 24.19 10.89 1.22
N ALA A 54 23.24 11.81 1.40
CA ALA A 54 22.40 11.80 2.58
C ALA A 54 21.69 10.45 2.58
N ASN A 55 22.20 9.54 3.41
CA ASN A 55 21.54 8.28 3.67
C ASN A 55 20.34 8.62 4.56
N PHE A 56 19.25 9.09 3.95
CA PHE A 56 17.95 9.20 4.59
C PHE A 56 17.37 7.87 5.14
N PRO A 57 17.83 6.63 4.82
CA PRO A 57 17.08 5.44 5.24
C PRO A 57 17.43 4.91 6.64
N VAL A 58 18.35 5.53 7.39
CA VAL A 58 18.77 4.96 8.69
C VAL A 58 17.66 5.07 9.74
N THR A 59 16.76 6.06 9.62
CA THR A 59 15.59 6.20 10.51
C THR A 59 14.26 5.82 9.84
N ASP A 60 14.12 6.00 8.53
CA ASP A 60 12.88 5.65 7.79
C ASP A 60 12.64 4.14 7.66
N GLY A 61 13.67 3.32 7.88
CA GLY A 61 13.57 1.87 7.83
C GLY A 61 12.96 1.24 9.08
N VAL A 62 12.86 1.98 10.20
CA VAL A 62 12.42 1.44 11.49
C VAL A 62 10.96 1.81 11.71
N GLU A 63 10.05 0.86 11.49
CA GLU A 63 8.62 1.08 11.69
C GLU A 63 7.91 -0.10 12.33
N ASP A 64 6.68 0.14 12.79
CA ASP A 64 5.82 -0.92 13.30
C ASP A 64 5.34 -1.84 12.18
N ILE A 65 5.00 -3.07 12.55
CA ILE A 65 4.57 -4.11 11.61
C ILE A 65 3.32 -3.69 10.82
N ASP A 66 2.45 -2.88 11.42
CA ASP A 66 1.22 -2.39 10.79
C ASP A 66 1.52 -1.46 9.60
N VAL A 67 2.55 -0.62 9.74
CA VAL A 67 3.00 0.30 8.69
C VAL A 67 3.61 -0.48 7.53
N TRP A 68 4.49 -1.44 7.84
CA TRP A 68 5.06 -2.31 6.82
C TRP A 68 4.01 -3.20 6.15
N HIS A 69 3.01 -3.65 6.89
CA HIS A 69 1.86 -4.39 6.37
C HIS A 69 1.10 -3.57 5.33
N ALA A 70 0.77 -2.32 5.62
CA ALA A 70 0.09 -1.43 4.67
C ALA A 70 0.98 -1.10 3.45
N ARG A 71 2.25 -0.73 3.68
CA ARG A 71 3.20 -0.38 2.60
C ARG A 71 3.47 -1.52 1.63
N LEU A 72 3.49 -2.76 2.12
CA LEU A 72 3.73 -3.97 1.32
C LEU A 72 2.44 -4.60 0.80
N GLY A 73 1.35 -3.84 0.67
CA GLY A 73 0.11 -4.32 0.07
C GLY A 73 -0.59 -5.40 0.89
N HIS A 74 -0.71 -5.17 2.20
CA HIS A 74 -1.37 -6.09 3.14
C HIS A 74 -0.73 -7.49 3.19
N THR A 75 0.59 -7.54 3.05
CA THR A 75 1.38 -8.76 3.18
C THR A 75 1.26 -9.35 4.59
N GLY A 76 1.19 -10.68 4.70
CA GLY A 76 1.01 -11.34 6.00
C GLY A 76 2.10 -10.95 7.02
N PRO A 77 1.75 -10.68 8.30
CA PRO A 77 2.72 -10.26 9.31
C PRO A 77 3.84 -11.27 9.53
N GLU A 78 3.53 -12.57 9.46
CA GLU A 78 4.52 -13.63 9.60
C GLU A 78 5.55 -13.58 8.48
N TYR A 79 5.12 -13.26 7.26
CA TYR A 79 6.00 -13.13 6.12
C TYR A 79 6.91 -11.90 6.25
N ILE A 80 6.38 -10.78 6.75
CA ILE A 80 7.17 -9.58 7.04
C ILE A 80 8.23 -9.87 8.10
N ARG A 81 7.86 -10.57 9.19
CA ARG A 81 8.83 -11.02 10.21
C ARG A 81 9.91 -11.91 9.61
N LEU A 82 9.52 -12.86 8.76
CA LEU A 82 10.45 -13.76 8.09
C LEU A 82 11.41 -13.02 7.14
N MET A 83 10.94 -11.99 6.42
CA MET A 83 11.80 -11.14 5.58
C MET A 83 12.86 -10.40 6.40
N VAL A 84 12.50 -9.92 7.60
CA VAL A 84 13.42 -9.25 8.52
C VAL A 84 14.37 -10.25 9.17
N ASP A 85 13.86 -11.36 9.70
CA ASP A 85 14.64 -12.38 10.41
C ASP A 85 15.69 -13.05 9.52
N ARG A 86 15.35 -13.27 8.24
CA ARG A 86 16.26 -13.84 7.26
C ARG A 86 17.06 -12.79 6.51
N SER A 87 16.95 -11.51 6.87
CA SER A 87 17.63 -10.40 6.20
C SER A 87 17.39 -10.40 4.67
N MET A 88 16.20 -10.79 4.23
CA MET A 88 15.83 -10.90 2.81
C MET A 88 15.56 -9.54 2.18
N ALA A 89 15.27 -8.51 2.98
CA ALA A 89 14.99 -7.16 2.54
C ALA A 89 15.88 -6.16 3.27
N LYS A 90 16.58 -5.33 2.50
CA LYS A 90 17.39 -4.22 3.04
C LYS A 90 16.47 -3.03 3.33
N GLY A 91 16.60 -2.44 4.52
CA GLY A 91 15.86 -1.24 4.91
C GLY A 91 14.50 -1.50 5.57
N ILE A 92 14.16 -2.76 5.87
CA ILE A 92 12.99 -3.11 6.69
C ILE A 92 13.48 -3.46 8.10
N MET A 93 13.10 -2.64 9.09
CA MET A 93 13.38 -2.85 10.51
C MET A 93 12.08 -2.70 11.32
N LEU A 94 11.86 -3.60 12.27
CA LEU A 94 10.65 -3.61 13.09
C LEU A 94 10.91 -2.96 14.45
N LYS A 95 10.14 -1.91 14.79
CA LYS A 95 10.12 -1.30 16.14
C LYS A 95 9.50 -2.26 17.16
N LYS A 96 8.34 -2.85 16.82
CA LYS A 96 7.60 -3.79 17.67
C LYS A 96 7.15 -5.01 16.89
N ARG A 97 7.23 -6.18 17.54
CA ARG A 97 6.71 -7.46 17.04
C ARG A 97 5.34 -7.78 17.65
N GLY A 98 4.43 -6.81 17.62
CA GLY A 98 3.07 -6.96 18.13
C GLY A 98 2.21 -7.89 17.27
N LYS A 99 1.08 -8.34 17.83
CA LYS A 99 -0.03 -8.88 17.02
C LYS A 99 -0.64 -7.71 16.25
N MET A 100 -0.88 -7.91 14.96
CA MET A 100 -1.58 -6.94 14.12
C MET A 100 -3.01 -7.41 13.87
N ASP A 101 -3.92 -6.46 13.76
CA ASP A 101 -5.31 -6.69 13.39
C ASP A 101 -5.71 -5.68 12.31
N CYS A 102 -6.01 -6.17 11.11
CA CYS A 102 -6.27 -5.32 9.94
C CYS A 102 -7.67 -5.65 9.38
N ALA A 103 -8.58 -4.69 9.47
CA ALA A 103 -9.95 -4.83 8.98
C ALA A 103 -9.98 -5.16 7.48
N ASP A 104 -9.17 -4.47 6.67
CA ASP A 104 -9.10 -4.68 5.21
C ASP A 104 -8.66 -6.11 4.86
N CYS A 105 -7.75 -6.68 5.65
CA CYS A 105 -7.38 -8.09 5.52
C CYS A 105 -8.51 -9.04 5.87
N HIS A 106 -9.29 -8.75 6.91
CA HIS A 106 -10.43 -9.60 7.28
C HIS A 106 -11.47 -9.65 6.17
N PHE A 107 -11.78 -8.51 5.57
CA PHE A 107 -12.72 -8.44 4.44
C PHE A 107 -12.13 -9.06 3.17
N GLY A 108 -10.90 -8.70 2.80
CA GLY A 108 -10.27 -9.14 1.56
C GLY A 108 -9.83 -10.60 1.54
N LYS A 109 -9.48 -11.17 2.71
CA LYS A 109 -9.03 -12.56 2.84
C LYS A 109 -10.08 -13.45 3.52
N GLN A 110 -11.33 -13.00 3.59
CA GLN A 110 -12.41 -13.80 4.12
C GLN A 110 -12.54 -15.09 3.30
N ARG A 111 -12.25 -16.23 3.92
CA ARG A 111 -12.44 -17.53 3.27
C ARG A 111 -13.94 -17.78 3.11
N ARG A 112 -14.33 -18.32 1.96
CA ARG A 112 -15.68 -18.83 1.76
C ARG A 112 -15.99 -19.82 2.88
N LYS A 113 -17.11 -19.60 3.59
CA LYS A 113 -17.60 -20.55 4.59
C LYS A 113 -17.76 -21.92 3.94
N THR A 114 -17.38 -22.98 4.65
CA THR A 114 -17.65 -24.35 4.21
C THR A 114 -19.14 -24.50 3.99
N TYR A 115 -19.52 -25.01 2.83
CA TYR A 115 -20.92 -25.27 2.53
C TYR A 115 -21.46 -26.27 3.55
N LYS A 116 -22.58 -25.94 4.21
CA LYS A 116 -23.28 -26.90 5.05
C LYS A 116 -24.06 -27.83 4.12
N ASN A 117 -23.65 -29.10 4.08
CA ASN A 117 -24.28 -30.14 3.25
C ASN A 117 -25.69 -30.50 3.71
N SER A 118 -26.10 -30.08 4.91
CA SER A 118 -27.43 -30.25 5.43
C SER A 118 -28.00 -28.92 5.91
N LEU A 119 -29.26 -28.69 5.58
CA LEU A 119 -30.09 -27.72 6.27
C LEU A 119 -30.87 -28.52 7.32
N GLU A 120 -30.68 -28.18 8.59
CA GLU A 120 -31.54 -28.69 9.65
C GLU A 120 -32.96 -28.20 9.39
N ARG A 121 -33.80 -29.10 8.89
CA ARG A 121 -35.20 -28.86 8.61
C ARG A 121 -35.97 -29.80 9.52
N ASN A 122 -36.74 -29.26 10.46
CA ASN A 122 -37.55 -30.01 11.41
C ASN A 122 -38.76 -30.66 10.70
N ILE A 123 -38.51 -31.58 9.77
CA ILE A 123 -39.53 -32.34 9.03
C ILE A 123 -39.75 -33.64 9.79
N ALA A 124 -40.90 -33.78 10.44
CA ALA A 124 -41.25 -34.94 11.26
C ALA A 124 -42.11 -35.96 10.51
N LYS A 125 -42.86 -35.52 9.50
CA LYS A 125 -43.80 -36.32 8.71
C LYS A 125 -43.78 -35.92 7.23
N VAL A 126 -44.29 -36.82 6.40
CA VAL A 126 -44.48 -36.58 4.96
C VAL A 126 -45.45 -35.41 4.79
N ASN A 127 -45.11 -34.48 3.89
CA ASN A 127 -45.84 -33.24 3.60
C ASN A 127 -45.82 -32.16 4.70
N ASP A 128 -44.94 -32.24 5.70
CA ASP A 128 -44.79 -31.16 6.69
C ASP A 128 -44.29 -29.84 6.07
N MET A 129 -43.54 -29.92 4.97
CA MET A 129 -42.94 -28.76 4.33
C MET A 129 -42.79 -28.97 2.82
N ILE A 130 -43.33 -28.03 2.03
CA ILE A 130 -43.18 -27.99 0.58
C ILE A 130 -42.26 -26.81 0.22
N PHE A 131 -41.24 -27.09 -0.58
CA PHE A 131 -40.34 -26.07 -1.12
C PHE A 131 -40.69 -25.86 -2.58
N ALA A 132 -41.13 -24.66 -2.92
CA ALA A 132 -41.27 -24.23 -4.31
C ALA A 132 -40.23 -23.14 -4.58
N ASN A 133 -39.57 -23.21 -5.74
CA ASN A 133 -38.71 -22.15 -6.23
C ASN A 133 -39.22 -21.72 -7.60
N LEU A 134 -39.28 -20.42 -7.84
CA LEU A 134 -39.60 -19.88 -9.15
C LEU A 134 -38.31 -19.77 -9.95
N LEU A 135 -38.21 -20.53 -11.03
CA LEU A 135 -37.16 -20.39 -12.02
C LEU A 135 -37.70 -19.49 -13.13
N ILE A 136 -37.00 -18.39 -13.43
CA ILE A 136 -37.38 -17.52 -14.54
C ILE A 136 -37.12 -18.29 -15.83
N PRO A 137 -38.15 -18.51 -16.66
CA PRO A 137 -38.02 -19.04 -18.00
C PRO A 137 -36.92 -18.34 -18.82
N GLY A 138 -36.00 -19.12 -19.39
CA GLY A 138 -35.20 -18.59 -20.50
C GLY A 138 -36.13 -18.24 -21.67
N LEU A 139 -35.75 -17.24 -22.48
CA LEU A 139 -36.57 -16.63 -23.54
C LEU A 139 -37.10 -17.63 -24.62
N HIS A 140 -36.68 -18.90 -24.57
CA HIS A 140 -37.07 -19.98 -25.48
C HIS A 140 -37.28 -21.32 -24.75
N ASN A 141 -37.68 -21.30 -23.48
CA ASN A 141 -37.80 -22.53 -22.69
C ASN A 141 -39.06 -23.35 -22.96
N GLY A 142 -39.91 -22.94 -23.92
CA GLY A 142 -41.13 -23.67 -24.30
C GLY A 142 -42.17 -23.77 -23.19
N THR A 143 -42.04 -23.03 -22.08
CA THR A 143 -43.03 -23.03 -21.01
C THR A 143 -44.14 -22.04 -21.30
N GLN A 144 -45.37 -22.40 -20.93
CA GLN A 144 -46.56 -21.56 -21.06
C GLN A 144 -46.60 -20.35 -20.09
N TYR A 145 -45.60 -20.20 -19.22
CA TYR A 145 -45.54 -19.14 -18.23
C TYR A 145 -44.72 -17.97 -18.78
N SER A 146 -45.39 -16.84 -19.03
CA SER A 146 -44.74 -15.56 -19.32
C SER A 146 -44.45 -14.82 -18.02
N CYS A 147 -43.33 -14.08 -17.98
CA CYS A 147 -43.03 -13.15 -16.90
C CYS A 147 -43.46 -11.76 -17.38
N ASP A 148 -44.62 -11.28 -16.96
CA ASP A 148 -45.06 -9.92 -17.26
C ASP A 148 -44.27 -8.97 -16.35
N GLY A 149 -43.55 -8.02 -16.96
CA GLY A 149 -42.69 -7.04 -16.29
C GLY A 149 -43.41 -5.78 -15.86
#